data_AF-A0A831LRA1-F1
#
_entry.id   AF-A0A831LRA1-F1
#
_cell.length_a   1.000
_cell.length_b   1.000
_cell.length_c   1.000
_cell.angle_alpha   90.00
_cell.angle_beta   90.00
_cell.angle_gamma   90.00
#
_symmetry.space_group_name_H-M   'P 1'
#
loop_
_entity.id
_entity.type
_entity.pdbx_description
1 polymer ?
#
loop_
_entity_poly.entity_id
_entity_poly.type
_entity_poly.pdbx_seq_one_letter_code
_entity_poly.pdbx_strand_id
1 'polypeptide(L)'
;MKKDFEEENKSKKWEKSLLRNIVTGAIVLLIAITGFIIILNKDAKISELYVEKNNLNSLIEIRDSVINELDGTISEIEQNITFIKNKRGQLELEQQEGSPDQKERIIEDIALMNTMLEESEKKIEELNKKLASSNMDLSSFRNRIAKLTSDLKEQNEVVVQLQRELEQKDFQLAEMDMKVTEMSQNILIMHDSISVMNDSIVEKTEKLQQMDEQLHKAYWTFGTFKELKENGVITREGGILGILGKNKTLNKNLNENYFTELDIRNTQTIPLYTKKAEVISEHSDSSYCFVYQDDLIAYLEIEDPNEFWKLTKYAVIEVK
;
A
#
# COMPACT_ATOMS: atom_id res chain seq x y z
N MET A 1 -84.72 121.94 33.72
CA MET A 1 -85.07 120.85 32.78
C MET A 1 -84.14 120.80 31.54
N LYS A 2 -82.84 121.12 31.66
CA LYS A 2 -81.83 121.00 30.58
C LYS A 2 -80.50 120.34 31.04
N LYS A 3 -80.25 120.22 32.34
CA LYS A 3 -79.07 119.52 32.88
C LYS A 3 -79.24 118.00 32.89
N ASP A 4 -80.46 117.52 33.12
CA ASP A 4 -80.73 116.07 33.24
C ASP A 4 -80.62 115.33 31.89
N PHE A 5 -80.75 116.03 30.76
CA PHE A 5 -80.65 115.44 29.41
C PHE A 5 -79.20 115.32 28.87
N GLU A 6 -78.25 116.12 29.36
CA GLU A 6 -76.83 116.04 28.96
C GLU A 6 -76.06 114.96 29.73
N GLU A 7 -76.43 114.70 30.98
CA GLU A 7 -75.86 113.60 31.78
C GLU A 7 -76.31 112.23 31.26
N GLU A 8 -77.58 112.09 30.82
CA GLU A 8 -78.10 110.83 30.28
C GLU A 8 -77.44 110.43 28.94
N ASN A 9 -77.09 111.41 28.10
CA ASN A 9 -76.48 111.16 26.78
C ASN A 9 -74.95 110.87 26.88
N LYS A 10 -74.26 111.49 27.85
CA LYS A 10 -72.86 111.13 28.19
C LYS A 10 -72.77 109.74 28.81
N SER A 11 -73.72 109.39 29.68
CA SER A 11 -73.88 108.05 30.26
C SER A 11 -74.06 106.99 29.16
N LYS A 12 -75.04 107.16 28.25
CA LYS A 12 -75.28 106.24 27.13
C LYS A 12 -74.10 106.10 26.17
N LYS A 13 -73.33 107.18 25.93
CA LYS A 13 -72.13 107.15 25.08
C LYS A 13 -70.95 106.43 25.76
N TRP A 14 -70.81 106.61 27.08
CA TRP A 14 -69.82 105.91 27.90
C TRP A 14 -70.14 104.40 28.00
N GLU A 15 -71.40 104.03 28.22
CA GLU A 15 -71.86 102.64 28.21
C GLU A 15 -71.65 101.96 26.85
N LYS A 16 -71.98 102.62 25.73
CA LYS A 16 -71.71 102.06 24.39
C LYS A 16 -70.21 101.89 24.11
N SER A 17 -69.36 102.79 24.60
CA SER A 17 -67.90 102.67 24.47
C SER A 17 -67.33 101.53 25.31
N LEU A 18 -67.84 101.35 26.54
CA LEU A 18 -67.47 100.24 27.41
C LEU A 18 -67.91 98.90 26.84
N LEU A 19 -69.16 98.80 26.36
CA LEU A 19 -69.68 97.60 25.71
C LEU A 19 -68.86 97.24 24.47
N ARG A 20 -68.50 98.22 23.62
CA ARG A 20 -67.65 97.97 22.45
C ARG A 20 -66.25 97.48 22.84
N ASN A 21 -65.63 98.06 23.88
CA ASN A 21 -64.31 97.64 24.36
C ASN A 21 -64.34 96.25 25.00
N ILE A 22 -65.40 95.93 25.75
CA ILE A 22 -65.63 94.59 26.33
C ILE A 22 -65.82 93.54 25.24
N VAL A 23 -66.63 93.83 24.22
CA VAL A 23 -66.86 92.93 23.08
C VAL A 23 -65.57 92.72 22.28
N THR A 24 -64.79 93.78 22.05
CA THR A 24 -63.50 93.67 21.33
C THR A 24 -62.49 92.86 22.15
N GLY A 25 -62.43 93.05 23.47
CA GLY A 25 -61.59 92.25 24.37
C GLY A 25 -62.01 90.77 24.41
N ALA A 26 -63.32 90.49 24.40
CA ALA A 26 -63.85 89.13 24.35
C ALA A 26 -63.52 88.41 23.04
N ILE A 27 -63.54 89.12 21.91
CA ILE A 27 -63.16 88.57 20.60
C ILE A 27 -61.65 88.25 20.57
N VAL A 28 -60.80 89.15 21.09
CA VAL A 28 -59.35 88.91 21.18
C VAL A 28 -59.03 87.71 22.08
N LEU A 29 -59.75 87.57 23.21
CA LEU A 29 -59.64 86.39 24.09
C LEU A 29 -60.07 85.10 23.39
N LEU A 30 -61.17 85.11 22.63
CA LEU A 30 -61.61 83.95 21.86
C LEU A 30 -60.59 83.53 20.79
N ILE A 31 -59.97 84.49 20.11
CA ILE A 31 -58.91 84.23 19.12
C ILE A 31 -57.65 83.66 19.81
N ALA A 32 -57.28 84.20 20.98
CA ALA A 32 -56.16 83.68 21.76
C ALA A 32 -56.42 82.25 22.26
N ILE A 33 -57.64 81.96 22.75
CA ILE A 33 -58.03 80.63 23.23
C ILE A 33 -58.05 79.62 22.08
N THR A 34 -58.63 79.98 20.92
CA THR A 34 -58.63 79.09 19.74
C THR A 34 -57.23 78.86 19.19
N GLY A 35 -56.38 79.89 19.15
CA GLY A 35 -54.96 79.75 18.82
C GLY A 35 -54.23 78.81 19.79
N PHE A 36 -54.51 78.92 21.09
CA PHE A 36 -53.93 78.06 22.13
C PHE A 36 -54.40 76.60 22.02
N ILE A 37 -55.68 76.37 21.72
CA ILE A 37 -56.23 75.02 21.47
C ILE A 37 -55.58 74.39 20.23
N ILE A 38 -55.37 75.17 19.16
CA ILE A 38 -54.71 74.69 17.94
C ILE A 38 -53.24 74.31 18.22
N ILE A 39 -52.53 75.09 19.04
CA ILE A 39 -51.15 74.81 19.44
C ILE A 39 -51.08 73.52 20.28
N LEU A 40 -51.93 73.38 21.31
CA LEU A 40 -51.97 72.18 22.15
C LEU A 40 -52.29 70.91 21.36
N ASN A 41 -53.24 70.97 20.41
CA ASN A 41 -53.55 69.83 19.55
C ASN A 41 -52.41 69.49 18.58
N LYS A 42 -51.65 70.48 18.11
CA LYS A 42 -50.45 70.25 17.29
C LYS A 42 -49.36 69.56 18.09
N ASP A 43 -49.11 69.97 19.33
CA ASP A 43 -48.09 69.35 20.18
C ASP A 43 -48.41 67.88 20.49
N ALA A 44 -49.69 67.56 20.74
CA ALA A 44 -50.15 66.19 20.91
C ALA A 44 -49.95 65.34 19.63
N LYS A 45 -50.30 65.89 18.46
CA LYS A 45 -50.11 65.21 17.16
C LYS A 45 -48.62 65.02 16.84
N ILE A 46 -47.79 66.00 17.15
CA ILE A 46 -46.34 65.94 16.97
C ILE A 46 -45.75 64.88 17.90
N SER A 47 -46.17 64.82 19.17
CA SER A 47 -45.72 63.79 20.12
C SER A 47 -46.12 62.38 19.67
N GLU A 48 -47.35 62.18 19.20
CA GLU A 48 -47.81 60.92 18.60
C GLU A 48 -46.94 60.51 17.40
N LEU A 49 -46.68 61.44 16.47
CA LEU A 49 -45.82 61.22 15.31
C LEU A 49 -44.35 60.93 15.71
N TYR A 50 -43.85 61.54 16.78
CA TYR A 50 -42.51 61.23 17.31
C TYR A 50 -42.44 59.81 17.90
N VAL A 51 -43.48 59.38 18.63
CA VAL A 51 -43.57 58.03 19.16
C VAL A 51 -43.68 57.00 18.03
N GLU A 52 -44.52 57.26 17.02
CA GLU A 52 -44.66 56.41 15.84
C GLU A 52 -43.35 56.32 15.04
N LYS A 53 -42.67 57.45 14.81
CA LYS A 53 -41.35 57.49 14.16
C LYS A 53 -40.30 56.71 14.96
N ASN A 54 -40.26 56.88 16.28
CA ASN A 54 -39.30 56.16 17.13
C ASN A 54 -39.58 54.65 17.11
N ASN A 55 -40.85 54.25 17.12
CA ASN A 55 -41.25 52.85 17.00
C ASN A 55 -40.87 52.26 15.63
N LEU A 56 -41.13 53.01 14.55
CA LEU A 56 -40.71 52.64 13.20
C LEU A 56 -39.19 52.51 13.08
N ASN A 57 -38.43 53.45 13.64
CA ASN A 57 -36.97 53.40 13.66
C ASN A 57 -36.46 52.17 14.42
N SER A 58 -37.03 51.87 15.59
CA SER A 58 -36.66 50.67 16.36
C SER A 58 -36.98 49.38 15.60
N LEU A 59 -38.11 49.32 14.88
CA LEU A 59 -38.48 48.18 14.06
C LEU A 59 -37.55 48.01 12.85
N ILE A 60 -37.10 49.11 12.25
CA ILE A 60 -36.07 49.12 11.19
C ILE A 60 -34.73 48.62 11.73
N GLU A 61 -34.29 49.09 12.91
CA GLU A 61 -33.04 48.63 13.54
C GLU A 61 -33.05 47.12 13.83
N ILE A 62 -34.16 46.60 14.36
CA ILE A 62 -34.33 45.15 14.58
C ILE A 62 -34.29 44.40 13.26
N ARG A 63 -34.99 44.90 12.23
CA ARG A 63 -34.99 44.30 10.89
C ARG A 63 -33.59 44.26 10.30
N ASP A 64 -32.87 45.37 10.33
CA ASP A 64 -31.52 45.48 9.78
C ASP A 64 -30.55 44.55 10.53
N SER A 65 -30.68 44.45 11.86
CA SER A 65 -29.90 43.49 12.65
C SER A 65 -30.16 42.04 12.24
N VAL A 66 -31.43 41.65 12.06
CA VAL A 66 -31.78 40.29 11.63
C VAL A 66 -31.27 40.02 10.21
N ILE A 67 -31.42 40.97 9.30
CA ILE A 67 -30.92 40.83 7.92
C ILE A 67 -29.40 40.65 7.89
N ASN A 68 -28.66 41.47 8.64
CA ASN A 68 -27.21 41.39 8.71
C ASN A 68 -26.75 40.06 9.32
N GLU A 69 -27.44 39.57 10.35
CA GLU A 69 -27.14 38.28 10.94
C GLU A 69 -27.40 37.12 9.97
N LEU A 70 -28.57 37.12 9.30
CA LEU A 70 -28.91 36.12 8.29
C LEU A 70 -27.89 36.10 7.15
N ASP A 71 -27.48 37.27 6.65
CA ASP A 71 -26.50 37.37 5.57
C ASP A 71 -25.10 36.89 6.02
N GLY A 72 -24.69 37.23 7.24
CA GLY A 72 -23.45 36.75 7.85
C GLY A 72 -23.41 35.23 7.95
N THR A 73 -24.43 34.62 8.55
CA THR A 73 -24.49 33.15 8.68
C THR A 73 -24.58 32.45 7.31
N ILE A 74 -25.30 33.02 6.34
CA ILE A 74 -25.34 32.49 4.97
C ILE A 74 -23.95 32.54 4.33
N SER A 75 -23.22 33.65 4.49
CA SER A 75 -21.86 33.78 3.95
C SER A 75 -20.92 32.76 4.57
N GLU A 76 -21.03 32.49 5.87
CA GLU A 76 -20.25 31.45 6.54
C GLU A 76 -20.55 30.05 5.98
N ILE A 77 -21.83 29.72 5.73
CA ILE A 77 -22.20 28.44 5.11
C ILE A 77 -21.67 28.34 3.68
N GLU A 78 -21.77 29.42 2.88
CA GLU A 78 -21.23 29.48 1.51
C GLU A 78 -19.71 29.25 1.50
N GLN A 79 -18.99 29.83 2.46
CA GLN A 79 -17.55 29.62 2.63
C GLN A 79 -17.23 28.18 3.02
N ASN A 80 -17.98 27.59 3.96
CA ASN A 80 -17.80 26.20 4.35
C ASN A 80 -18.00 25.23 3.18
N ILE A 81 -19.10 25.39 2.42
CA ILE A 81 -19.38 24.56 1.24
C ILE A 81 -18.29 24.74 0.18
N THR A 82 -17.80 25.96 -0.04
CA THR A 82 -16.72 26.23 -0.99
C THR A 82 -15.42 25.56 -0.55
N PHE A 83 -15.08 25.63 0.73
CA PHE A 83 -13.92 24.94 1.30
C PHE A 83 -14.02 23.43 1.08
N ILE A 84 -15.18 22.83 1.40
CA ILE A 84 -15.43 21.39 1.19
C ILE A 84 -15.24 21.02 -0.29
N LYS A 85 -15.83 21.78 -1.22
CA LYS A 85 -15.69 21.55 -2.67
C LYS A 85 -14.22 21.61 -3.12
N ASN A 86 -13.46 22.60 -2.64
CA ASN A 86 -12.04 22.74 -2.97
C ASN A 86 -11.21 21.60 -2.40
N LYS A 87 -11.45 21.22 -1.15
CA LYS A 87 -10.73 20.14 -0.47
C LYS A 87 -10.99 18.80 -1.15
N ARG A 88 -12.23 18.53 -1.52
CA ARG A 88 -12.60 17.38 -2.36
C ARG A 88 -11.85 17.36 -3.69
N GLY A 89 -11.79 18.49 -4.40
CA GLY A 89 -11.07 18.59 -5.68
C GLY A 89 -9.57 18.30 -5.53
N GLN A 90 -8.96 18.63 -4.38
CA GLN A 90 -7.58 18.24 -4.07
C GLN A 90 -7.46 16.74 -3.84
N LEU A 91 -8.38 16.14 -3.08
CA LEU A 91 -8.38 14.69 -2.81
C LEU A 91 -8.50 13.85 -4.09
N GLU A 92 -9.33 14.27 -5.06
CA GLU A 92 -9.46 13.60 -6.36
C GLU A 92 -8.14 13.56 -7.15
N LEU A 93 -7.28 14.57 -6.99
CA LEU A 93 -5.95 14.63 -7.62
C LEU A 93 -4.93 13.80 -6.84
N GLU A 94 -4.96 13.84 -5.50
CA GLU A 94 -4.02 13.12 -4.64
C GLU A 94 -4.19 11.60 -4.69
N GLN A 95 -5.41 11.10 -4.93
CA GLN A 95 -5.68 9.65 -5.08
C GLN A 95 -4.88 8.97 -6.21
N GLN A 96 -4.22 9.71 -7.11
CA GLN A 96 -3.43 9.15 -8.19
C GLN A 96 -1.97 8.82 -7.82
N GLU A 97 -1.43 9.36 -6.71
CA GLU A 97 -0.01 9.27 -6.38
C GLU A 97 0.28 8.45 -5.10
N GLY A 98 -0.34 7.27 -4.96
CA GLY A 98 -0.40 6.46 -3.73
C GLY A 98 0.86 6.33 -2.86
N SER A 99 0.98 7.18 -1.85
CA SER A 99 1.96 7.13 -0.75
C SER A 99 1.27 6.90 0.61
N PRO A 100 1.87 6.17 1.57
CA PRO A 100 1.29 5.96 2.91
C PRO A 100 0.92 7.25 3.63
N ASP A 101 1.77 8.29 3.50
CA ASP A 101 1.53 9.61 4.08
C ASP A 101 0.28 10.30 3.51
N GLN A 102 -0.18 9.93 2.32
CA GLN A 102 -1.43 10.46 1.75
C GLN A 102 -2.67 9.87 2.40
N LYS A 103 -2.64 8.58 2.79
CA LYS A 103 -3.81 7.94 3.40
C LYS A 103 -4.26 8.68 4.66
N GLU A 104 -3.31 8.99 5.55
CA GLU A 104 -3.62 9.70 6.80
C GLU A 104 -4.20 11.08 6.52
N ARG A 105 -3.63 11.83 5.57
CA ARG A 105 -4.16 13.14 5.16
C ARG A 105 -5.56 13.05 4.57
N ILE A 106 -5.85 12.05 3.74
CA ILE A 106 -7.19 11.83 3.18
C ILE A 106 -8.21 11.60 4.30
N ILE A 107 -7.86 10.82 5.32
CA ILE A 107 -8.72 10.56 6.49
C ILE A 107 -8.99 11.86 7.27
N GLU A 108 -7.93 12.63 7.57
CA GLU A 108 -8.05 13.90 8.27
C GLU A 108 -8.92 14.90 7.49
N ASP A 109 -8.74 14.99 6.18
CA ASP A 109 -9.49 15.88 5.30
C ASP A 109 -10.97 15.51 5.24
N ILE A 110 -11.29 14.22 5.16
CA ILE A 110 -12.68 13.73 5.21
C ILE A 110 -13.32 14.04 6.57
N ALA A 111 -12.59 13.86 7.67
CA ALA A 111 -13.08 14.19 9.02
C ALA A 111 -13.36 15.70 9.17
N LEU A 112 -12.48 16.54 8.62
CA LEU A 112 -12.68 17.99 8.59
C LEU A 112 -13.92 18.37 7.75
N MET A 113 -14.07 17.80 6.56
CA MET A 113 -15.25 18.03 5.71
C MET A 113 -16.55 17.66 6.41
N ASN A 114 -16.60 16.51 7.11
CA ASN A 114 -17.77 16.11 7.90
C ASN A 114 -18.11 17.12 8.99
N THR A 115 -17.10 17.57 9.74
CA THR A 115 -17.29 18.56 10.80
C THR A 115 -17.89 19.86 10.24
N MET A 116 -17.37 20.33 9.10
CA MET A 116 -17.88 21.54 8.45
C MET A 116 -19.28 21.36 7.84
N LEU A 117 -19.62 20.17 7.37
CA LEU A 117 -20.97 19.82 6.92
C LEU A 117 -21.97 19.86 8.08
N GLU A 118 -21.64 19.23 9.21
CA GLU A 118 -22.48 19.24 10.41
C GLU A 118 -22.70 20.65 10.98
N GLU A 119 -21.63 21.46 11.02
CA GLU A 119 -21.74 22.86 11.43
C GLU A 119 -22.63 23.67 10.49
N SER A 120 -22.50 23.44 9.19
CA SER A 120 -23.32 24.11 8.17
C SER A 120 -24.79 23.69 8.26
N GLU A 121 -25.06 22.43 8.58
CA GLU A 121 -26.42 21.90 8.76
C GLU A 121 -27.09 22.54 9.97
N LYS A 122 -26.38 22.64 11.11
CA LYS A 122 -26.86 23.33 12.31
C LYS A 122 -27.17 24.80 12.02
N LYS A 123 -26.29 25.52 11.32
CA LYS A 123 -26.51 26.92 10.93
C LYS A 123 -27.72 27.07 10.00
N ILE A 124 -27.93 26.16 9.05
CA ILE A 124 -29.14 26.14 8.21
C ILE A 124 -30.40 25.93 9.05
N GLU A 125 -30.37 25.04 10.05
CA GLU A 125 -31.51 24.82 10.95
C GLU A 125 -31.83 26.08 11.77
N GLU A 126 -30.80 26.74 12.30
CA GLU A 126 -30.94 28.01 13.02
C GLU A 126 -31.50 29.12 12.14
N LEU A 127 -30.99 29.27 10.91
CA LEU A 127 -31.50 30.21 9.91
C LEU A 127 -32.98 29.96 9.60
N ASN A 128 -33.38 28.69 9.43
CA ASN A 128 -34.77 28.33 9.19
C ASN A 128 -35.68 28.68 10.39
N LYS A 129 -35.23 28.41 11.62
CA LYS A 129 -35.96 28.81 12.84
C LYS A 129 -36.13 30.32 12.94
N LYS A 130 -35.06 31.08 12.67
CA LYS A 130 -35.09 32.55 12.67
C LYS A 130 -36.06 33.09 11.63
N LEU A 131 -36.02 32.58 10.39
CA LEU A 131 -36.94 32.96 9.33
C LEU A 131 -38.40 32.60 9.60
N ALA A 132 -38.66 31.52 10.32
CA ALA A 132 -40.00 31.13 10.74
C ALA A 132 -40.53 32.02 11.88
N SER A 133 -39.66 32.43 12.80
CA SER A 133 -40.00 33.33 13.91
C SER A 133 -40.15 34.79 13.48
N SER A 134 -39.48 35.20 12.40
CA SER A 134 -39.58 36.55 11.86
C SER A 134 -40.90 36.72 11.10
N ASN A 135 -41.74 37.65 11.54
CA ASN A 135 -43.01 37.99 10.89
C ASN A 135 -42.79 38.83 9.59
N MET A 136 -41.65 38.66 8.94
CA MET A 136 -41.16 39.47 7.81
C MET A 136 -41.17 38.65 6.51
N ASP A 137 -41.44 39.32 5.39
CA ASP A 137 -41.30 38.71 4.06
C ASP A 137 -39.83 38.72 3.62
N LEU A 138 -39.16 37.58 3.80
CA LEU A 138 -37.75 37.34 3.47
C LEU A 138 -37.60 36.22 2.44
N SER A 139 -38.41 36.25 1.37
CA SER A 139 -38.43 35.23 0.31
C SER A 139 -37.07 34.98 -0.36
N SER A 140 -36.23 36.01 -0.53
CA SER A 140 -34.87 35.86 -1.08
C SER A 140 -33.96 35.01 -0.19
N PHE A 141 -34.01 35.21 1.13
CA PHE A 141 -33.25 34.42 2.10
C PHE A 141 -33.73 32.96 2.14
N ARG A 142 -35.05 32.73 2.06
CA ARG A 142 -35.61 31.38 1.96
C ARG A 142 -35.08 30.64 0.73
N ASN A 143 -35.02 31.31 -0.43
CA ASN A 143 -34.47 30.74 -1.65
C ASN A 143 -32.97 30.42 -1.54
N ARG A 144 -32.18 31.31 -0.94
CA ARG A 144 -30.74 31.08 -0.69
C ARG A 144 -30.53 29.87 0.23
N ILE A 145 -31.27 29.79 1.33
CA ILE A 145 -31.17 28.66 2.27
C ILE A 145 -31.60 27.35 1.61
N ALA A 146 -32.67 27.36 0.81
CA ALA A 146 -33.09 26.17 0.07
C ALA A 146 -31.98 25.68 -0.89
N LYS A 147 -31.29 26.61 -1.57
CA LYS A 147 -30.14 26.27 -2.41
C LYS A 147 -28.98 25.72 -1.58
N LEU A 148 -28.60 26.37 -0.48
CA LEU A 148 -27.54 25.88 0.42
C LEU A 148 -27.86 24.52 1.01
N THR A 149 -29.12 24.26 1.34
CA THR A 149 -29.59 22.96 1.83
C THR A 149 -29.39 21.88 0.76
N SER A 150 -29.71 22.20 -0.50
CA SER A 150 -29.48 21.28 -1.62
C SER A 150 -28.00 21.02 -1.86
N ASP A 151 -27.17 22.07 -1.89
CA ASP A 151 -25.72 21.97 -2.06
C ASP A 151 -25.09 21.17 -0.93
N LEU A 152 -25.50 21.39 0.33
CA LEU A 152 -25.02 20.66 1.49
C LEU A 152 -25.37 19.18 1.38
N LYS A 153 -26.62 18.87 1.02
CA LYS A 153 -27.04 17.48 0.80
C LYS A 153 -26.18 16.77 -0.25
N GLU A 154 -25.91 17.43 -1.38
CA GLU A 154 -25.02 16.90 -2.42
C GLU A 154 -23.61 16.67 -1.87
N GLN A 155 -23.04 17.63 -1.14
CA GLN A 155 -21.71 17.45 -0.53
C GLN A 155 -21.69 16.30 0.47
N ASN A 156 -22.73 16.15 1.28
CA ASN A 156 -22.83 15.06 2.25
C ASN A 156 -22.89 13.68 1.58
N GLU A 157 -23.68 13.54 0.51
CA GLU A 157 -23.74 12.30 -0.26
C GLU A 157 -22.37 11.92 -0.84
N VAL A 158 -21.62 12.91 -1.35
CA VAL A 158 -20.28 12.68 -1.91
C VAL A 158 -19.27 12.32 -0.82
N VAL A 159 -19.26 13.01 0.33
CA VAL A 159 -18.35 12.68 1.43
C VAL A 159 -18.61 11.28 1.98
N VAL A 160 -19.88 10.89 2.12
CA VAL A 160 -20.25 9.51 2.49
C VAL A 160 -19.78 8.50 1.44
N GLN A 161 -19.85 8.82 0.16
CA GLN A 161 -19.31 7.96 -0.89
C GLN A 161 -17.78 7.82 -0.76
N LEU A 162 -17.05 8.91 -0.56
CA LEU A 162 -15.59 8.90 -0.38
C LEU A 162 -15.19 8.03 0.82
N GLN A 163 -15.94 8.10 1.93
CA GLN A 163 -15.73 7.24 3.09
C GLN A 163 -15.88 5.75 2.75
N ARG A 164 -16.95 5.38 2.03
CA ARG A 164 -17.16 3.97 1.62
C ARG A 164 -16.06 3.49 0.68
N GLU A 165 -15.63 4.33 -0.26
CA GLU A 165 -14.54 4.01 -1.16
C GLU A 165 -13.24 3.80 -0.38
N LEU A 166 -12.96 4.63 0.62
CA LEU A 166 -11.81 4.47 1.51
C LEU A 166 -11.86 3.16 2.32
N GLU A 167 -13.01 2.84 2.92
CA GLU A 167 -13.22 1.57 3.63
C GLU A 167 -13.02 0.35 2.72
N GLN A 168 -13.53 0.41 1.50
CA GLN A 168 -13.35 -0.65 0.51
C GLN A 168 -11.87 -0.80 0.12
N LYS A 169 -11.15 0.31 -0.06
CA LYS A 169 -9.72 0.31 -0.34
C LYS A 169 -8.91 -0.25 0.82
N ASP A 170 -9.28 0.06 2.05
CA ASP A 170 -8.65 -0.49 3.24
C ASP A 170 -8.83 -2.00 3.36
N PHE A 171 -10.02 -2.52 3.03
CA PHE A 171 -10.23 -3.96 2.94
C PHE A 171 -9.38 -4.60 1.84
N GLN A 172 -9.29 -3.98 0.66
CA GLN A 172 -8.44 -4.46 -0.43
C GLN A 172 -6.95 -4.46 -0.06
N LEU A 173 -6.48 -3.43 0.65
CA LEU A 173 -5.11 -3.35 1.15
C LEU A 173 -4.83 -4.48 2.15
N ALA A 174 -5.72 -4.71 3.11
CA ALA A 174 -5.58 -5.81 4.07
C ALA A 174 -5.55 -7.19 3.37
N GLU A 175 -6.40 -7.39 2.34
CA GLU A 175 -6.37 -8.61 1.53
C GLU A 175 -5.04 -8.78 0.78
N MET A 176 -4.52 -7.68 0.22
CA MET A 176 -3.24 -7.68 -0.48
C MET A 176 -2.07 -7.96 0.47
N ASP A 177 -2.07 -7.39 1.67
CA ASP A 177 -1.05 -7.66 2.70
C ASP A 177 -1.04 -9.14 3.13
N MET A 178 -2.22 -9.75 3.26
CA MET A 178 -2.31 -11.19 3.51
C MET A 178 -1.69 -12.01 2.37
N LYS A 179 -2.00 -11.67 1.11
CA LYS A 179 -1.41 -12.34 -0.07
C LYS A 179 0.10 -12.17 -0.15
N VAL A 180 0.62 -10.97 0.15
CA VAL A 180 2.07 -10.69 0.19
C VAL A 180 2.75 -11.51 1.28
N THR A 181 2.12 -11.64 2.45
CA THR A 181 2.62 -12.46 3.55
C THR A 181 2.66 -13.95 3.17
N GLU A 182 1.58 -14.46 2.57
CA GLU A 182 1.49 -15.84 2.07
C GLU A 182 2.54 -16.12 0.98
N MET A 183 2.70 -15.24 0.00
CA MET A 183 3.73 -15.35 -1.03
C MET A 183 5.14 -15.37 -0.41
N SER A 184 5.38 -14.52 0.58
CA SER A 184 6.67 -14.46 1.28
C SER A 184 6.98 -15.77 2.02
N GLN A 185 5.99 -16.37 2.67
CA GLN A 185 6.11 -17.69 3.30
C GLN A 185 6.37 -18.79 2.28
N ASN A 186 5.66 -18.79 1.15
CA ASN A 186 5.87 -19.76 0.07
C ASN A 186 7.28 -19.67 -0.52
N ILE A 187 7.82 -18.45 -0.69
CA ILE A 187 9.20 -18.24 -1.15
C ILE A 187 10.21 -18.85 -0.17
N LEU A 188 10.01 -18.67 1.14
CA LEU A 188 10.88 -19.28 2.16
C LEU A 188 10.84 -20.81 2.10
N ILE A 189 9.66 -21.41 1.99
CA ILE A 189 9.49 -22.86 1.87
C ILE A 189 10.17 -23.39 0.59
N MET A 190 10.03 -22.67 -0.52
CA MET A 190 10.69 -23.02 -1.78
C MET A 190 12.22 -22.92 -1.67
N HIS A 191 12.72 -21.89 -1.01
CA HIS A 191 14.16 -21.71 -0.78
C HIS A 191 14.74 -22.86 0.04
N ASP A 192 14.09 -23.24 1.14
CA ASP A 192 14.50 -24.38 1.97
C ASP A 192 14.46 -25.70 1.17
N SER A 193 13.42 -25.88 0.36
CA SER A 193 13.29 -27.06 -0.51
C SER A 193 14.41 -27.14 -1.54
N ILE A 194 14.81 -26.01 -2.14
CA ILE A 194 15.93 -25.93 -3.08
C ILE A 194 17.25 -26.26 -2.36
N SER A 195 17.46 -25.76 -1.14
CA SER A 195 18.66 -26.07 -0.35
C SER A 195 18.79 -27.57 -0.11
N VAL A 196 17.72 -28.22 0.38
CA VAL A 196 17.70 -29.66 0.62
C VAL A 196 17.93 -30.46 -0.67
N MET A 197 17.35 -30.02 -1.79
CA MET A 197 17.56 -30.67 -3.08
C MET A 197 19.00 -30.55 -3.57
N ASN A 198 19.63 -29.38 -3.39
CA ASN A 198 21.03 -29.18 -3.73
C ASN A 198 21.95 -30.07 -2.91
N ASP A 199 21.74 -30.17 -1.59
CA ASP A 199 22.53 -31.05 -0.72
C ASP A 199 22.42 -32.51 -1.18
N SER A 200 21.21 -32.96 -1.55
CA SER A 200 21.00 -34.32 -2.09
C SER A 200 21.70 -34.54 -3.44
N ILE A 201 21.75 -33.52 -4.30
CA ILE A 201 22.47 -33.59 -5.59
C ILE A 201 23.96 -33.73 -5.33
N VAL A 202 24.54 -32.95 -4.41
CA VAL A 202 25.96 -33.03 -4.06
C VAL A 202 26.30 -34.43 -3.55
N GLU A 203 25.55 -34.95 -2.57
CA GLU A 203 25.77 -36.29 -2.00
C GLU A 203 25.70 -37.39 -3.07
N LYS A 204 24.68 -37.33 -3.94
CA LYS A 204 24.53 -38.31 -5.03
C LYS A 204 25.65 -38.21 -6.06
N THR A 205 26.11 -37.00 -6.37
CA THR A 205 27.19 -36.77 -7.33
C THR A 205 28.51 -37.33 -6.80
N GLU A 206 28.83 -37.08 -5.53
CA GLU A 206 30.01 -37.66 -4.87
C GLU A 206 29.96 -39.19 -4.87
N LYS A 207 28.80 -39.76 -4.54
CA LYS A 207 28.61 -41.22 -4.56
C LYS A 207 28.76 -41.80 -5.97
N LEU A 208 28.20 -41.13 -6.99
CA LEU A 208 28.35 -41.55 -8.37
C LEU A 208 29.81 -41.52 -8.81
N GLN A 209 30.56 -40.48 -8.42
CA GLN A 209 31.99 -40.40 -8.71
C GLN A 209 32.77 -41.54 -8.04
N GLN A 210 32.51 -41.82 -6.76
CA GLN A 210 33.15 -42.93 -6.04
C GLN A 210 32.84 -44.29 -6.69
N MET A 211 31.59 -44.50 -7.11
CA MET A 211 31.20 -45.73 -7.80
C MET A 211 31.85 -45.83 -9.17
N ASP A 212 31.95 -44.73 -9.91
CA ASP A 212 32.62 -44.67 -11.20
C ASP A 212 34.11 -45.00 -11.08
N GLU A 213 34.81 -44.42 -10.09
CA GLU A 213 36.21 -44.72 -9.79
C GLU A 213 36.41 -46.19 -9.43
N GLN A 214 35.52 -46.78 -8.61
CA GLN A 214 35.59 -48.19 -8.25
C GLN A 214 35.34 -49.13 -9.44
N LEU A 215 34.40 -48.80 -10.32
CA LEU A 215 34.08 -49.61 -11.51
C LEU A 215 35.25 -49.68 -12.50
N HIS A 216 36.02 -48.60 -12.60
CA HIS A 216 37.15 -48.48 -13.53
C HIS A 216 38.49 -48.82 -12.89
N LYS A 217 38.53 -49.18 -11.61
CA LYS A 217 39.74 -49.62 -10.94
C LYS A 217 40.13 -51.03 -11.37
N ALA A 218 41.39 -51.20 -11.74
CA ALA A 218 42.01 -52.50 -11.96
C ALA A 218 43.45 -52.51 -11.42
N TYR A 219 44.06 -53.68 -11.44
CA TYR A 219 45.32 -53.96 -10.78
C TYR A 219 46.22 -54.74 -11.72
N TRP A 220 47.50 -54.40 -11.76
CA TRP A 220 48.47 -55.14 -12.57
C TRP A 220 49.79 -55.35 -11.83
N THR A 221 50.51 -56.41 -12.20
CA THR A 221 51.85 -56.68 -11.72
C THR A 221 52.63 -57.52 -12.72
N PHE A 222 53.95 -57.43 -12.66
CA PHE A 222 54.83 -58.27 -13.46
C PHE A 222 56.04 -58.69 -12.65
N GLY A 223 56.63 -59.83 -13.00
CA GLY A 223 57.82 -60.31 -12.34
C GLY A 223 58.25 -61.68 -12.87
N THR A 224 59.40 -62.14 -12.41
CA THR A 224 59.81 -63.51 -12.70
C THR A 224 58.90 -64.49 -11.97
N PHE A 225 58.82 -65.74 -12.46
CA PHE A 225 58.05 -66.79 -11.79
C PHE A 225 58.40 -66.94 -10.30
N LYS A 226 59.67 -66.75 -9.95
CA LYS A 226 60.14 -66.85 -8.56
C LYS A 226 59.57 -65.71 -7.72
N GLU A 227 59.67 -64.47 -8.19
CA GLU A 227 59.16 -63.29 -7.48
C GLU A 227 57.65 -63.31 -7.33
N LEU A 228 56.91 -63.61 -8.41
CA LEU A 228 55.45 -63.69 -8.37
C LEU A 228 54.98 -64.80 -7.42
N LYS A 229 55.71 -65.92 -7.33
CA LYS A 229 55.39 -67.01 -6.41
C LYS A 229 55.72 -66.68 -4.96
N GLU A 230 56.91 -66.12 -4.70
CA GLU A 230 57.35 -65.73 -3.35
C GLU A 230 56.46 -64.62 -2.77
N ASN A 231 55.96 -63.72 -3.61
CA ASN A 231 55.02 -62.67 -3.21
C ASN A 231 53.55 -63.13 -3.21
N GLY A 232 53.28 -64.41 -3.46
CA GLY A 232 51.94 -65.00 -3.36
C GLY A 232 50.97 -64.58 -4.46
N VAL A 233 51.44 -64.09 -5.60
CA VAL A 233 50.63 -63.69 -6.76
C VAL A 233 50.23 -64.91 -7.59
N ILE A 234 51.17 -65.84 -7.81
CA ILE A 234 50.94 -67.07 -8.57
C ILE A 234 51.24 -68.30 -7.73
N THR A 235 50.55 -69.39 -8.04
CA THR A 235 50.83 -70.72 -7.51
C THR A 235 50.98 -71.72 -8.64
N ARG A 236 51.48 -72.91 -8.29
CA ARG A 236 51.56 -74.04 -9.20
C ARG A 236 50.58 -75.08 -8.68
N GLU A 237 49.37 -75.12 -9.22
CA GLU A 237 48.39 -76.17 -8.95
C GLU A 237 48.49 -77.29 -10.01
N GLY A 238 48.54 -78.56 -9.59
CA GLY A 238 48.63 -79.77 -10.44
C GLY A 238 50.05 -80.39 -10.52
N GLY A 239 50.28 -81.67 -10.16
CA GLY A 239 49.37 -82.76 -9.79
C GLY A 239 49.95 -83.76 -8.77
N ILE A 240 49.08 -84.58 -8.20
CA ILE A 240 49.39 -85.52 -7.10
C ILE A 240 50.28 -86.69 -7.57
N LEU A 241 50.37 -86.96 -8.87
CA LEU A 241 51.11 -88.09 -9.44
C LEU A 241 51.61 -87.79 -10.87
N GLY A 242 52.63 -86.94 -11.04
CA GLY A 242 53.60 -86.95 -12.16
C GLY A 242 53.18 -87.00 -13.64
N ILE A 243 51.90 -87.03 -14.02
CA ILE A 243 51.45 -87.41 -15.39
C ILE A 243 50.60 -86.31 -16.09
N LEU A 244 50.09 -85.31 -15.37
CA LEU A 244 49.39 -84.16 -15.97
C LEU A 244 50.18 -82.85 -15.76
N GLY A 245 50.26 -82.04 -16.81
CA GLY A 245 51.09 -80.84 -16.92
C GLY A 245 50.93 -79.85 -15.76
N LYS A 246 52.05 -79.20 -15.40
CA LYS A 246 52.11 -78.16 -14.38
C LYS A 246 51.50 -76.88 -14.95
N ASN A 247 50.28 -76.52 -14.55
CA ASN A 247 49.69 -75.24 -14.94
C ASN A 247 50.04 -74.19 -13.87
N LYS A 248 50.40 -72.99 -14.33
CA LYS A 248 50.59 -71.82 -13.45
C LYS A 248 49.25 -71.13 -13.35
N THR A 249 48.80 -70.81 -12.15
CA THR A 249 47.51 -70.16 -11.92
C THR A 249 47.66 -69.06 -10.89
N LEU A 250 46.74 -68.09 -10.93
CA LEU A 250 46.64 -67.06 -9.89
C LEU A 250 46.41 -67.72 -8.52
N ASN A 251 47.01 -67.14 -7.48
CA ASN A 251 46.73 -67.58 -6.13
C ASN A 251 45.28 -67.23 -5.75
N LYS A 252 44.59 -68.11 -5.01
CA LYS A 252 43.23 -67.88 -4.51
C LYS A 252 43.17 -66.74 -3.48
N ASN A 253 44.29 -66.48 -2.81
CA ASN A 253 44.45 -65.36 -1.90
C ASN A 253 45.62 -64.48 -2.40
N LEU A 254 45.31 -63.57 -3.32
CA LEU A 254 46.28 -62.67 -3.93
C LEU A 254 46.81 -61.68 -2.89
N ASN A 255 48.12 -61.47 -2.87
CA ASN A 255 48.71 -60.36 -2.12
C ASN A 255 48.49 -59.05 -2.88
N GLU A 256 47.39 -58.37 -2.59
CA GLU A 256 47.01 -57.11 -3.26
C GLU A 256 48.11 -56.03 -3.17
N ASN A 257 48.96 -56.05 -2.14
CA ASN A 257 50.07 -55.08 -1.99
C ASN A 257 51.16 -55.22 -3.05
N TYR A 258 51.20 -56.33 -3.78
CA TYR A 258 52.16 -56.53 -4.87
C TYR A 258 51.62 -56.08 -6.23
N PHE A 259 50.40 -55.55 -6.26
CA PHE A 259 49.79 -54.99 -7.46
C PHE A 259 49.89 -53.47 -7.47
N THR A 260 50.03 -52.93 -8.68
CA THR A 260 49.88 -51.51 -8.94
C THR A 260 48.45 -51.24 -9.41
N GLU A 261 47.78 -50.32 -8.73
CA GLU A 261 46.44 -49.86 -9.10
C GLU A 261 46.51 -49.00 -10.37
N LEU A 262 45.52 -49.16 -11.26
CA LEU A 262 45.32 -48.33 -12.45
C LEU A 262 43.83 -48.04 -12.69
N ASP A 263 43.56 -47.00 -13.48
CA ASP A 263 42.25 -46.75 -14.09
C ASP A 263 42.26 -47.29 -15.52
N ILE A 264 41.35 -48.23 -15.80
CA ILE A 264 41.27 -48.95 -17.08
C ILE A 264 40.99 -48.04 -18.29
N ARG A 265 40.47 -46.83 -18.06
CA ARG A 265 40.20 -45.85 -19.13
C ARG A 265 41.46 -45.10 -19.55
N ASN A 266 42.38 -44.91 -18.62
CA ASN A 266 43.54 -44.04 -18.78
C ASN A 266 44.84 -44.83 -19.04
N THR A 267 44.87 -46.13 -18.72
CA THR A 267 46.05 -46.97 -18.89
C THR A 267 45.84 -47.98 -20.02
N GLN A 268 46.48 -47.71 -21.15
CA GLN A 268 46.48 -48.59 -22.34
C GLN A 268 47.78 -49.37 -22.49
N THR A 269 48.84 -49.04 -21.74
CA THR A 269 50.14 -49.69 -21.87
C THR A 269 50.71 -50.06 -20.52
N ILE A 270 51.36 -51.23 -20.48
CA ILE A 270 52.05 -51.77 -19.32
C ILE A 270 53.52 -51.97 -19.70
N PRO A 271 54.47 -51.16 -19.18
CA PRO A 271 55.89 -51.28 -19.54
C PRO A 271 56.52 -52.54 -18.94
N LEU A 272 57.29 -53.27 -19.74
CA LEU A 272 57.88 -54.57 -19.35
C LEU A 272 59.39 -54.65 -19.55
N TYR A 273 59.93 -54.05 -20.62
CA TYR A 273 61.37 -54.03 -20.96
C TYR A 273 62.09 -55.39 -20.78
N THR A 274 61.55 -56.45 -21.38
CA THR A 274 62.02 -57.84 -21.18
C THR A 274 62.20 -58.60 -22.49
N LYS A 275 62.95 -59.71 -22.48
CA LYS A 275 63.12 -60.56 -23.68
C LYS A 275 61.91 -61.45 -23.93
N LYS A 276 61.25 -61.92 -22.87
CA LYS A 276 60.04 -62.75 -22.97
C LYS A 276 59.04 -62.37 -21.89
N ALA A 277 57.77 -62.29 -22.28
CA ALA A 277 56.65 -62.04 -21.39
C ALA A 277 55.52 -63.04 -21.71
N GLU A 278 54.77 -63.42 -20.69
CA GLU A 278 53.62 -64.33 -20.77
C GLU A 278 52.53 -63.80 -19.82
N VAL A 279 51.32 -63.55 -20.31
CA VAL A 279 50.19 -63.16 -19.45
C VAL A 279 49.64 -64.42 -18.79
N ILE A 280 49.64 -64.45 -17.46
CA ILE A 280 49.22 -65.60 -16.66
C ILE A 280 47.74 -65.49 -16.24
N SER A 281 47.23 -64.26 -16.13
CA SER A 281 45.83 -63.98 -15.81
C SER A 281 44.90 -64.19 -17.01
N GLU A 282 43.62 -64.44 -16.75
CA GLU A 282 42.62 -64.74 -17.78
C GLU A 282 42.16 -63.46 -18.50
N HIS A 283 42.83 -63.13 -19.61
CA HIS A 283 42.43 -62.05 -20.51
C HIS A 283 42.23 -62.61 -21.92
N SER A 284 41.37 -61.98 -22.72
CA SER A 284 41.19 -62.41 -24.12
C SER A 284 42.48 -62.13 -24.90
N ASP A 285 43.02 -63.11 -25.61
CA ASP A 285 44.23 -62.92 -26.45
C ASP A 285 44.03 -61.88 -27.55
N SER A 286 42.77 -61.59 -27.93
CA SER A 286 42.43 -60.56 -28.90
C SER A 286 42.37 -59.14 -28.30
N SER A 287 42.55 -58.99 -26.99
CA SER A 287 42.38 -57.71 -26.28
C SER A 287 43.69 -57.01 -25.94
N TYR A 288 44.84 -57.65 -26.23
CA TYR A 288 46.18 -57.09 -26.00
C TYR A 288 47.21 -57.63 -26.98
N CYS A 289 48.31 -56.90 -27.14
CA CYS A 289 49.48 -57.35 -27.88
C CYS A 289 50.80 -56.93 -27.20
N PHE A 290 51.91 -57.56 -27.58
CA PHE A 290 53.24 -57.18 -27.12
C PHE A 290 53.95 -56.36 -28.18
N VAL A 291 54.41 -55.16 -27.82
CA VAL A 291 55.13 -54.26 -28.72
C VAL A 291 56.63 -54.40 -28.50
N TYR A 292 57.36 -54.63 -29.59
CA TYR A 292 58.80 -54.90 -29.58
C TYR A 292 59.61 -53.68 -30.01
N GLN A 293 60.71 -53.41 -29.32
CA GLN A 293 61.71 -52.41 -29.66
C GLN A 293 63.10 -52.97 -29.36
N ASP A 294 64.04 -52.89 -30.31
CA ASP A 294 65.44 -53.32 -30.15
C ASP A 294 65.58 -54.75 -29.59
N ASP A 295 64.84 -55.72 -30.15
CA ASP A 295 64.77 -57.13 -29.74
C ASP A 295 64.25 -57.40 -28.31
N LEU A 296 63.65 -56.39 -27.66
CA LEU A 296 62.97 -56.50 -26.37
C LEU A 296 61.48 -56.19 -26.50
N ILE A 297 60.66 -56.78 -25.64
CA ILE A 297 59.27 -56.36 -25.41
C ILE A 297 59.33 -55.08 -24.60
N ALA A 298 58.97 -53.94 -25.21
CA ALA A 298 58.97 -52.64 -24.55
C ALA A 298 57.79 -52.55 -23.58
N TYR A 299 56.58 -52.87 -24.06
CA TYR A 299 55.34 -52.84 -23.27
C TYR A 299 54.31 -53.84 -23.82
N LEU A 300 53.34 -54.19 -22.97
CA LEU A 300 52.07 -54.78 -23.36
C LEU A 300 51.09 -53.64 -23.68
N GLU A 301 50.49 -53.66 -24.85
CA GLU A 301 49.46 -52.72 -25.28
C GLU A 301 48.08 -53.38 -25.14
N ILE A 302 47.16 -52.72 -24.44
CA ILE A 302 45.78 -53.13 -24.23
C ILE A 302 44.96 -52.46 -25.33
N GLU A 303 44.61 -53.22 -26.37
CA GLU A 303 43.88 -52.72 -27.54
C GLU A 303 42.38 -52.54 -27.25
N ASP A 304 41.80 -53.42 -26.43
CA ASP A 304 40.42 -53.32 -25.94
C ASP A 304 40.37 -53.46 -24.42
N PRO A 305 40.40 -52.34 -23.67
CA PRO A 305 40.33 -52.37 -22.21
C PRO A 305 39.07 -53.05 -21.67
N ASN A 306 37.93 -52.94 -22.34
CA ASN A 306 36.69 -53.53 -21.84
C ASN A 306 36.71 -55.05 -21.93
N GLU A 307 37.20 -55.60 -23.05
CA GLU A 307 37.36 -57.06 -23.20
C GLU A 307 38.53 -57.59 -22.38
N PHE A 308 39.63 -56.83 -22.26
CA PHE A 308 40.77 -57.22 -21.43
C PHE A 308 40.36 -57.34 -19.96
N TRP A 309 39.69 -56.34 -19.39
CA TRP A 309 39.30 -56.31 -17.97
C TRP A 309 37.94 -56.95 -17.66
N LYS A 310 37.40 -57.76 -18.58
CA LYS A 310 36.06 -58.35 -18.50
C LYS A 310 35.98 -59.52 -17.53
N LEU A 311 36.93 -60.46 -17.64
CA LEU A 311 36.95 -61.69 -16.85
C LEU A 311 37.58 -61.46 -15.48
N THR A 312 38.61 -60.62 -15.42
CA THR A 312 39.31 -60.27 -14.18
C THR A 312 39.81 -58.83 -14.23
N LYS A 313 39.85 -58.18 -13.06
CA LYS A 313 40.48 -56.86 -12.84
C LYS A 313 41.95 -56.96 -12.46
N TYR A 314 42.54 -58.16 -12.51
CA TYR A 314 43.93 -58.41 -12.15
C TYR A 314 44.73 -58.91 -13.36
N ALA A 315 45.72 -58.12 -13.80
CA ALA A 315 46.67 -58.51 -14.83
C ALA A 315 48.00 -58.96 -14.21
N VAL A 316 48.43 -60.18 -14.53
CA VAL A 316 49.68 -60.74 -14.03
C VAL A 316 50.53 -61.19 -15.21
N ILE A 317 51.70 -60.56 -15.36
CA ILE A 317 52.62 -60.84 -16.47
C ILE A 317 53.89 -61.49 -15.93
N GLU A 318 54.19 -62.71 -16.35
CA GLU A 318 55.46 -63.36 -16.07
C GLU A 318 56.52 -62.91 -17.09
N VAL A 319 57.66 -62.43 -16.61
CA VAL A 319 58.78 -62.01 -17.46
C VAL A 319 60.01 -62.90 -17.28
N LYS A 320 60.82 -63.05 -18.35
CA LYS A 320 62.06 -63.84 -18.38
C LYS A 320 63.16 -63.15 -19.18
#